data_AF-A0A3D4TLB0-F1
#
_entry.id   AF-A0A3D4TLB0-F1
#
_cell.length_a   1.000
_cell.length_b   1.000
_cell.length_c   1.000
_cell.angle_alpha   90.00
_cell.angle_beta   90.00
_cell.angle_gamma   90.00
#
_symmetry.space_group_name_H-M   'P 1'
#
loop_
_entity.id
_entity.type
_entity.pdbx_description
1 polymer ?
#
loop_
_entity_poly.entity_id
_entity_poly.type
_entity_poly.pdbx_seq_one_letter_code
_entity_poly.pdbx_strand_id
1 'polypeptide(L)'
;ALHYLGLDPHSGDPAELQKAADLLKSIRPYVQNFHSSQYVGSLANGGTCLVVGWSGDIIQARDRAEEASNGVHVAYSIPKEGAPQWFDMLAIPKDAKHPEAAYAFINYLLQPKVAAANTNFIHYANPVPTATPLVDEAIRTDPTIYPPADVAEKMFTYSINTPETDKLYTRLWTEVKTGR
;
A
#
# COMPACT_ATOMS: atom_id res chain seq x y z
N ALA A 1 9.88 -6.15 -7.10
CA ALA A 1 10.71 -7.04 -7.94
C ALA A 1 12.06 -6.41 -8.26
N LEU A 2 12.13 -5.27 -8.97
CA LEU A 2 13.38 -4.52 -9.23
C LEU A 2 14.21 -4.32 -7.95
N HIS A 3 13.59 -3.71 -6.93
CA HIS A 3 14.24 -3.48 -5.62
C HIS A 3 14.83 -4.75 -4.99
N TYR A 4 14.08 -5.85 -5.02
CA TYR A 4 14.52 -7.15 -4.49
C TYR A 4 15.72 -7.72 -5.25
N LEU A 5 15.83 -7.41 -6.54
CA LEU A 5 16.98 -7.79 -7.39
C LEU A 5 18.19 -6.85 -7.20
N GLY A 6 18.10 -5.85 -6.32
CA GLY A 6 19.13 -4.82 -6.14
C GLY A 6 19.23 -3.85 -7.31
N LEU A 7 18.18 -3.78 -8.14
CA LEU A 7 18.07 -2.84 -9.26
C LEU A 7 17.34 -1.57 -8.81
N ASP A 8 17.53 -0.49 -9.55
CA ASP A 8 16.82 0.77 -9.33
C ASP A 8 15.29 0.52 -9.37
N PRO A 9 14.55 0.79 -8.28
CA PRO A 9 13.08 0.71 -8.26
C PRO A 9 12.38 1.57 -9.31
N HIS A 10 13.07 2.59 -9.85
CA HIS A 10 12.59 3.52 -10.87
C HIS A 10 13.06 3.18 -12.28
N SER A 11 13.72 2.02 -12.48
CA SER A 11 14.27 1.66 -13.78
C SER A 11 13.20 1.54 -14.87
N GLY A 12 13.46 2.24 -15.98
CA GLY A 12 12.72 2.08 -17.25
C GLY A 12 13.44 1.18 -18.26
N ASP A 13 14.58 0.58 -17.89
CA ASP A 13 15.38 -0.24 -18.80
C ASP A 13 14.63 -1.54 -19.16
N PRO A 14 14.40 -1.84 -20.45
CA PRO A 14 13.65 -3.02 -20.85
C PRO A 14 14.23 -4.36 -20.37
N ALA A 15 15.55 -4.48 -20.28
CA ALA A 15 16.22 -5.70 -19.82
C ALA A 15 16.08 -5.87 -18.31
N GLU A 16 16.13 -4.79 -17.53
CA GLU A 16 15.87 -4.83 -16.09
C GLU A 16 14.42 -5.16 -15.76
N LEU A 17 13.48 -4.58 -16.52
CA LEU A 17 12.07 -4.90 -16.41
C LEU A 17 11.76 -6.35 -16.79
N GLN A 18 12.46 -6.91 -17.77
CA GLN A 18 12.36 -8.33 -18.09
C GLN A 18 12.84 -9.20 -16.93
N LYS A 19 14.00 -8.88 -16.31
CA LYS A 19 14.49 -9.62 -15.12
C LYS A 19 13.46 -9.58 -13.97
N ALA A 20 12.83 -8.43 -13.74
CA ALA A 20 11.78 -8.29 -12.74
C ALA A 20 10.54 -9.15 -13.07
N ALA A 21 10.13 -9.20 -14.34
CA ALA A 21 9.05 -10.06 -14.79
C ALA A 21 9.38 -11.54 -14.63
N ASP A 22 10.58 -11.97 -15.01
CA ASP A 22 11.03 -13.37 -14.92
C ASP A 22 11.04 -13.85 -13.46
N LEU A 23 11.50 -13.00 -12.53
CA LEU A 23 11.39 -13.27 -11.08
C LEU A 23 9.92 -13.45 -10.64
N LEU A 24 9.01 -12.58 -11.10
CA LEU A 24 7.59 -12.71 -10.73
C LEU A 24 6.94 -13.95 -11.38
N LYS A 25 7.37 -14.34 -12.58
CA LYS A 25 6.94 -15.58 -13.23
C LYS A 25 7.42 -16.81 -12.46
N SER A 26 8.62 -16.80 -11.87
CA SER A 26 9.13 -17.94 -11.10
C SER A 26 8.28 -18.26 -9.86
N ILE A 27 7.59 -17.26 -9.28
CA ILE A 27 6.69 -17.48 -8.15
C ILE A 27 5.24 -17.76 -8.56
N ARG A 28 4.88 -17.57 -9.84
CA ARG A 28 3.51 -17.68 -10.34
C ARG A 28 2.77 -18.98 -9.98
N PRO A 29 3.41 -20.17 -9.96
CA PRO A 29 2.75 -21.41 -9.54
C PRO A 29 2.27 -21.42 -8.07
N TYR A 30 2.84 -20.55 -7.24
CA TYR A 30 2.50 -20.43 -5.82
C TYR A 30 1.47 -19.32 -5.54
N VAL A 31 1.11 -18.53 -6.55
CA VAL A 31 0.17 -17.41 -6.42
C VAL A 31 -1.26 -17.90 -6.71
N GLN A 32 -2.12 -17.85 -5.69
CA GLN A 32 -3.53 -18.23 -5.79
C GLN A 32 -4.33 -17.28 -6.70
N ASN A 33 -4.18 -15.96 -6.50
CA ASN A 33 -4.83 -14.94 -7.33
C ASN A 33 -4.05 -13.62 -7.32
N PHE A 34 -4.48 -12.68 -8.16
CA PHE A 34 -4.05 -11.29 -8.14
C PHE A 34 -5.28 -10.42 -7.94
N HIS A 35 -5.43 -9.82 -6.76
CA HIS A 35 -6.57 -8.98 -6.43
C HIS A 35 -6.19 -7.92 -5.39
N SER A 36 -6.76 -6.72 -5.49
CA SER A 36 -6.33 -5.57 -4.67
C SER A 36 -7.13 -5.34 -3.37
N SER A 37 -8.24 -6.05 -3.13
CA SER A 37 -9.01 -5.92 -1.87
C SER A 37 -9.57 -7.23 -1.26
N GLN A 38 -9.89 -8.25 -2.06
CA GLN A 38 -10.38 -9.55 -1.57
C GLN A 38 -9.48 -10.21 -0.51
N TYR A 39 -8.18 -9.92 -0.54
CA TYR A 39 -7.22 -10.49 0.40
C TYR A 39 -7.52 -10.12 1.85
N VAL A 40 -8.17 -8.98 2.13
CA VAL A 40 -8.50 -8.55 3.51
C VAL A 40 -9.40 -9.59 4.19
N GLY A 41 -10.51 -9.95 3.52
CA GLY A 41 -11.43 -10.97 4.04
C GLY A 41 -10.82 -12.37 4.02
N SER A 42 -9.97 -12.67 3.04
CA SER A 42 -9.30 -13.97 2.97
C SER A 42 -8.29 -14.17 4.10
N LEU A 43 -7.49 -13.15 4.42
CA LEU A 43 -6.58 -13.16 5.57
C LEU A 43 -7.34 -13.28 6.88
N ALA A 44 -8.36 -12.44 7.11
CA ALA A 44 -9.12 -12.43 8.37
C ALA A 44 -9.81 -13.78 8.67
N ASN A 45 -10.18 -14.54 7.63
CA ASN A 45 -10.82 -15.84 7.75
C ASN A 45 -9.86 -17.03 7.61
N GLY A 46 -8.55 -16.80 7.44
CA GLY A 46 -7.55 -17.87 7.29
C GLY A 46 -7.57 -18.59 5.94
N GLY A 47 -8.21 -18.02 4.91
CA GLY A 47 -8.26 -18.58 3.55
C GLY A 47 -6.97 -18.36 2.73
N THR A 48 -6.18 -17.34 3.10
CA THR A 48 -4.85 -17.07 2.54
C THR A 48 -3.86 -16.88 3.70
N CYS A 49 -2.64 -17.38 3.57
CA CYS A 49 -1.61 -17.29 4.62
C CYS A 49 -0.52 -16.24 4.37
N LEU A 50 -0.38 -15.73 3.14
CA LEU A 50 0.61 -14.71 2.77
C LEU A 50 0.07 -13.84 1.64
N VAL A 51 0.25 -12.52 1.78
CA VAL A 51 -0.22 -11.51 0.82
C VAL A 51 0.82 -10.41 0.69
N VAL A 52 1.03 -9.92 -0.53
CA VAL A 52 1.61 -8.60 -0.77
C VAL A 52 0.44 -7.61 -0.81
N GLY A 53 0.31 -6.79 0.23
CA GLY A 53 -0.83 -5.89 0.42
C GLY A 53 -0.46 -4.60 1.13
N TRP A 54 -1.41 -3.68 1.19
CA TRP A 54 -1.23 -2.36 1.81
C TRP A 54 -1.32 -2.44 3.32
N SER A 55 -0.51 -1.64 4.03
CA SER A 55 -0.36 -1.71 5.49
C SER A 55 -1.70 -1.67 6.23
N GLY A 56 -2.52 -0.64 6.00
CA GLY A 56 -3.81 -0.50 6.67
C GLY A 56 -4.84 -1.57 6.29
N ASP A 57 -4.73 -2.19 5.12
CA ASP A 57 -5.59 -3.31 4.72
C ASP A 57 -5.26 -4.59 5.49
N ILE A 58 -3.96 -4.86 5.69
CA ILE A 58 -3.49 -6.00 6.50
C ILE A 58 -3.83 -5.79 7.97
N ILE A 59 -3.71 -4.55 8.47
CA ILE A 59 -4.10 -4.18 9.82
C ILE A 59 -5.62 -4.36 10.02
N GLN A 60 -6.45 -3.90 9.09
CA GLN A 60 -7.89 -4.17 9.15
C GLN A 60 -8.22 -5.68 9.13
N ALA A 61 -7.44 -6.49 8.40
CA ALA A 61 -7.63 -7.94 8.40
C ALA A 61 -7.28 -8.56 9.77
N ARG A 62 -6.24 -8.05 10.46
CA ARG A 62 -5.91 -8.41 11.84
C ARG A 62 -7.05 -8.09 12.78
N ASP A 63 -7.51 -6.84 12.78
CA ASP A 63 -8.54 -6.39 13.72
C ASP A 63 -9.84 -7.19 13.53
N ARG A 64 -10.24 -7.45 12.27
CA ARG A 64 -11.41 -8.29 11.97
C ARG A 64 -11.26 -9.74 12.44
N ALA A 65 -10.06 -10.32 12.34
CA ALA A 65 -9.79 -11.66 12.87
C ALA A 65 -9.88 -11.69 14.41
N GLU A 66 -9.34 -10.66 15.07
CA GLU A 66 -9.41 -10.50 16.53
C GLU A 66 -10.86 -10.32 17.01
N GLU A 67 -11.62 -9.41 16.37
CA GLU A 67 -13.05 -9.19 16.64
C GLU A 67 -13.90 -10.45 16.45
N ALA A 68 -13.60 -11.24 15.42
CA ALA A 68 -14.31 -12.50 15.15
C ALA A 68 -13.95 -13.61 16.15
N SER A 69 -12.87 -13.46 16.94
CA SER A 69 -12.38 -14.49 17.87
C SER A 69 -12.25 -15.88 17.24
N ASN A 70 -11.85 -15.91 15.96
CA ASN A 70 -11.86 -17.13 15.14
C ASN A 70 -10.53 -17.91 15.19
N GLY A 71 -9.58 -17.47 16.01
CA GLY A 71 -8.27 -18.10 16.18
C GLY A 71 -7.26 -17.79 15.07
N VAL A 72 -7.59 -16.91 14.13
CA VAL A 72 -6.66 -16.46 13.09
C VAL A 72 -5.82 -15.30 13.62
N HIS A 73 -4.52 -15.35 13.40
CA HIS A 73 -3.59 -14.28 13.75
C HIS A 73 -2.97 -13.70 12.47
N VAL A 74 -3.18 -12.41 12.25
CA VAL A 74 -2.63 -11.69 11.10
C VAL A 74 -1.59 -10.70 11.60
N ALA A 75 -0.44 -10.66 10.93
CA ALA A 75 0.61 -9.69 11.20
C ALA A 75 1.00 -8.98 9.90
N TYR A 76 1.45 -7.73 10.02
CA TYR A 76 2.01 -6.95 8.94
C TYR A 76 3.50 -6.75 9.16
N SER A 77 4.29 -6.76 8.08
CA SER A 77 5.73 -6.53 8.12
C SER A 77 6.16 -5.69 6.94
N ILE A 78 7.00 -4.69 7.22
CA ILE A 78 7.77 -3.99 6.19
C ILE A 78 9.03 -4.83 5.94
N PRO A 79 9.30 -5.31 4.71
CA PRO A 79 10.51 -6.07 4.41
C PRO A 79 11.79 -5.30 4.74
N LYS A 80 12.80 -5.99 5.28
CA LYS A 80 14.08 -5.39 5.73
C LYS A 80 14.89 -4.77 4.59
N GLU A 81 14.66 -5.23 3.37
CA GLU A 81 15.25 -4.71 2.14
C GLU A 81 14.73 -3.32 1.81
N GLY A 82 13.51 -2.98 2.26
CA GLY A 82 12.79 -1.76 1.88
C GLY A 82 11.45 -2.08 1.22
N ALA A 83 10.58 -1.08 1.16
CA ALA A 83 9.23 -1.20 0.62
C ALA A 83 8.77 0.08 -0.09
N PRO A 84 7.80 -0.03 -1.01
CA PRO A 84 7.23 1.16 -1.63
C PRO A 84 6.47 2.01 -0.60
N GLN A 85 6.88 3.27 -0.47
CA GLN A 85 6.10 4.33 0.17
C GLN A 85 5.15 4.93 -0.86
N TRP A 86 3.90 5.14 -0.44
CA TRP A 86 2.85 5.67 -1.28
C TRP A 86 2.04 6.74 -0.55
N PHE A 87 1.32 7.54 -1.32
CA PHE A 87 0.52 8.65 -0.83
C PHE A 87 -0.75 8.75 -1.65
N ASP A 88 -1.90 8.58 -0.98
CA ASP A 88 -3.18 8.92 -1.58
C ASP A 88 -3.47 10.41 -1.41
N MET A 89 -3.88 11.06 -2.49
CA MET A 89 -4.10 12.50 -2.54
C MET A 89 -5.51 12.82 -3.04
N LEU A 90 -6.11 13.86 -2.47
CA LEU A 90 -7.32 14.46 -3.00
C LEU A 90 -6.97 15.41 -4.15
N ALA A 91 -7.68 15.28 -5.27
CA ALA A 91 -7.58 16.18 -6.41
C ALA A 91 -8.97 16.66 -6.82
N ILE A 92 -9.07 17.90 -7.30
CA ILE A 92 -10.31 18.46 -7.85
C ILE A 92 -10.24 18.35 -9.38
N PRO A 93 -11.11 17.55 -10.03
CA PRO A 93 -11.16 17.48 -11.49
C PRO A 93 -11.44 18.86 -12.11
N LYS A 94 -10.84 19.14 -13.27
CA LYS A 94 -10.96 20.44 -13.96
C LYS A 94 -12.42 20.81 -14.30
N ASP A 95 -13.26 19.81 -14.50
CA ASP A 95 -14.68 19.92 -14.85
C ASP A 95 -15.62 19.66 -13.65
N ALA A 96 -15.10 19.73 -12.41
CA ALA A 96 -15.90 19.57 -11.21
C ALA A 96 -17.04 20.60 -11.17
N LYS A 97 -18.28 20.12 -11.02
CA LYS A 97 -19.48 20.97 -10.98
C LYS A 97 -19.59 21.84 -9.73
N HIS A 98 -18.91 21.45 -8.65
CA HIS A 98 -18.98 22.09 -7.33
C HIS A 98 -17.58 22.23 -6.70
N PRO A 99 -16.67 23.05 -7.27
CA PRO A 99 -15.30 23.17 -6.78
C PRO A 99 -15.23 23.74 -5.35
N GLU A 100 -16.11 24.69 -4.99
CA GLU A 100 -16.19 25.25 -3.64
C GLU A 100 -16.54 24.20 -2.57
N ALA A 101 -17.45 23.27 -2.90
CA ALA A 101 -17.79 22.17 -1.99
C ALA A 101 -16.62 21.19 -1.82
N ALA A 102 -15.86 20.95 -2.89
CA ALA A 102 -14.65 20.12 -2.82
C ALA A 102 -13.57 20.77 -1.94
N TYR A 103 -13.36 22.08 -2.06
CA TYR A 103 -12.47 22.81 -1.16
C TYR A 103 -12.94 22.76 0.30
N ALA A 104 -14.24 22.95 0.55
CA ALA A 104 -14.80 22.85 1.89
C ALA A 104 -14.59 21.44 2.50
N PHE A 105 -14.74 20.40 1.70
CA PHE A 105 -14.49 19.01 2.12
C PHE A 105 -13.01 18.74 2.42
N ILE A 106 -12.10 19.18 1.55
CA ILE A 106 -10.65 19.07 1.79
C ILE A 106 -10.28 19.82 3.09
N ASN A 107 -10.80 21.03 3.27
CA ASN A 107 -10.55 21.81 4.48
C ASN A 107 -11.09 21.11 5.75
N TYR A 108 -12.26 20.46 5.67
CA TYR A 108 -12.78 19.65 6.77
C TYR A 108 -11.87 18.48 7.12
N LEU A 109 -11.39 17.72 6.12
CA LEU A 109 -10.50 16.58 6.33
C LEU A 109 -9.14 16.99 6.92
N LEU A 110 -8.66 18.21 6.64
CA LEU A 110 -7.42 18.73 7.19
C LEU A 110 -7.53 19.22 8.65
N GLN A 111 -8.73 19.27 9.23
CA GLN A 111 -8.88 19.60 10.64
C GLN A 111 -8.25 18.50 11.52
N PRO A 112 -7.43 18.83 12.55
CA PRO A 112 -6.68 17.82 13.30
C PRO A 112 -7.53 16.70 13.91
N LYS A 113 -8.71 17.04 14.45
CA LYS A 113 -9.64 16.06 15.03
C LYS A 113 -10.23 15.12 13.99
N VAL A 114 -10.49 15.62 12.78
CA VAL A 114 -11.06 14.83 11.67
C VAL A 114 -10.00 13.90 11.10
N ALA A 115 -8.80 14.41 10.85
CA ALA A 115 -7.67 13.61 10.38
C ALA A 115 -7.31 12.49 11.37
N ALA A 116 -7.25 12.80 12.67
CA ALA A 116 -6.98 11.81 13.71
C ALA A 116 -8.10 10.76 13.84
N ALA A 117 -9.37 11.19 13.84
CA ALA A 117 -10.50 10.25 13.88
C ALA A 117 -10.51 9.32 12.66
N ASN A 118 -10.14 9.82 11.48
CA ASN A 118 -10.00 8.97 10.30
C ASN A 118 -8.85 7.96 10.47
N THR A 119 -7.66 8.41 10.90
CA THR A 119 -6.53 7.51 11.21
C THR A 119 -6.89 6.45 12.24
N ASN A 120 -7.60 6.79 13.32
CA ASN A 120 -8.02 5.84 14.33
C ASN A 120 -8.99 4.78 13.79
N PHE A 121 -9.73 5.11 12.73
CA PHE A 121 -10.66 4.18 12.10
C PHE A 121 -9.98 3.29 11.06
N ILE A 122 -9.19 3.86 10.14
CA ILE A 122 -8.64 3.13 8.98
C ILE A 122 -7.18 2.68 9.15
N HIS A 123 -6.51 3.09 10.23
CA HIS A 123 -5.13 2.72 10.55
C HIS A 123 -4.09 3.17 9.50
N TYR A 124 -4.38 4.25 8.78
CA TYR A 124 -3.44 4.93 7.89
C TYR A 124 -2.93 6.22 8.52
N ALA A 125 -1.62 6.42 8.47
CA ALA A 125 -0.98 7.67 8.86
C ALA A 125 -1.52 8.84 8.00
N ASN A 126 -1.76 9.98 8.64
CA ASN A 126 -2.24 11.19 7.97
C ASN A 126 -1.15 12.26 7.90
N PRO A 127 -1.20 13.20 6.93
CA PRO A 127 -0.16 14.19 6.73
C PRO A 127 -0.32 15.45 7.60
N VAL A 128 -1.22 15.46 8.61
CA VAL A 128 -1.51 16.63 9.46
C VAL A 128 -0.72 16.51 10.77
N PRO A 129 0.43 17.20 10.96
CA PRO A 129 1.30 16.96 12.12
C PRO A 129 0.61 17.27 13.45
N THR A 130 -0.30 18.26 13.46
CA THR A 130 -1.10 18.63 14.63
C THR A 130 -2.16 17.60 15.00
N ALA A 131 -2.41 16.59 14.15
CA ALA A 131 -3.33 15.49 14.43
C ALA A 131 -2.64 14.35 15.21
N THR A 132 -1.31 14.17 15.10
CA THR A 132 -0.58 13.05 15.72
C THR A 132 -0.82 12.90 17.23
N PRO A 133 -0.88 13.98 18.05
CA PRO A 133 -1.20 13.84 19.48
C PRO A 133 -2.63 13.39 19.77
N LEU A 134 -3.53 13.46 18.80
CA LEU A 134 -4.94 13.06 18.90
C LEU A 134 -5.19 11.63 18.40
N VAL A 135 -4.19 11.02 17.75
CA VAL A 135 -4.24 9.63 17.30
C VAL A 135 -4.03 8.72 18.51
N ASP A 136 -4.78 7.61 18.55
CA ASP A 136 -4.71 6.65 19.67
C ASP A 136 -3.28 6.16 19.86
N GLU A 137 -2.84 6.03 21.12
CA GLU A 137 -1.45 5.69 21.44
C GLU A 137 -0.98 4.42 20.73
N ALA A 138 -1.81 3.37 20.76
CA ALA A 138 -1.55 2.10 20.11
C ALA A 138 -1.29 2.23 18.59
N ILE A 139 -1.83 3.26 17.94
CA ILE A 139 -1.68 3.52 16.51
C ILE A 139 -0.47 4.43 16.25
N ARG A 140 -0.34 5.55 16.97
CA ARG A 140 0.76 6.51 16.76
C ARG A 140 2.13 5.97 17.16
N THR A 141 2.19 4.90 17.96
CA THR A 141 3.44 4.21 18.32
C THR A 141 3.64 2.88 17.58
N ASP A 142 2.72 2.49 16.69
CA ASP A 142 2.87 1.27 15.89
C ASP A 142 3.92 1.51 14.79
N PRO A 143 5.09 0.81 14.83
CA PRO A 143 6.16 1.01 13.85
C PRO A 143 5.79 0.52 12.44
N THR A 144 4.66 -0.17 12.29
CA THR A 144 4.14 -0.60 10.99
C THR A 144 3.20 0.43 10.36
N ILE A 145 2.74 1.42 11.14
CA ILE A 145 1.94 2.58 10.69
C ILE A 145 2.79 3.84 10.64
N TYR A 146 3.62 4.07 11.66
CA TYR A 146 4.59 5.16 11.76
C TYR A 146 6.02 4.56 11.83
N PRO A 147 6.63 4.24 10.67
CA PRO A 147 7.92 3.59 10.64
C PRO A 147 9.02 4.41 11.32
N PRO A 148 9.94 3.77 12.05
CA PRO A 148 11.12 4.44 12.57
C PRO A 148 12.04 4.89 11.41
N ALA A 149 12.93 5.84 11.69
CA ALA A 149 13.75 6.48 10.67
C ALA A 149 14.61 5.49 9.85
N ASP A 150 15.16 4.47 10.49
CA ASP A 150 15.99 3.44 9.84
C ASP A 150 15.20 2.55 8.87
N VAL A 151 13.90 2.38 9.09
CA VAL A 151 12.99 1.71 8.15
C VAL A 151 12.59 2.69 7.05
N ALA A 152 12.23 3.92 7.39
CA ALA A 152 11.82 4.95 6.45
C ALA A 152 12.91 5.27 5.40
N GLU A 153 14.19 5.27 5.80
CA GLU A 153 15.34 5.46 4.90
C GLU A 153 15.46 4.40 3.80
N LYS A 154 14.88 3.22 3.99
CA LYS A 154 14.89 2.12 3.02
C LYS A 154 13.66 2.11 2.12
N MET A 155 12.68 2.97 2.40
CA MET A 155 11.47 3.06 1.60
C MET A 155 11.74 3.87 0.33
N PHE A 156 11.03 3.53 -0.74
CA PHE A 156 11.15 4.20 -2.04
C PHE A 156 9.78 4.58 -2.58
N THR A 157 9.67 5.69 -3.29
CA THR A 157 8.40 6.08 -3.93
C THR A 157 8.24 5.46 -5.31
N TYR A 158 7.05 5.53 -5.87
CA TYR A 158 6.84 5.23 -7.29
C TYR A 158 7.30 6.41 -8.17
N SER A 159 7.84 6.10 -9.35
CA SER A 159 8.24 7.08 -10.38
C SER A 159 7.10 7.30 -11.38
N ILE A 160 7.12 8.48 -12.03
CA ILE A 160 6.33 8.70 -13.24
C ILE A 160 7.07 8.04 -14.39
N ASN A 161 6.42 7.10 -15.05
CA ASN A 161 6.97 6.38 -16.19
C ASN A 161 6.76 7.16 -17.49
N THR A 162 7.58 6.83 -18.49
CA THR A 162 7.29 7.21 -19.88
C THR A 162 6.15 6.35 -20.44
N PRO A 163 5.40 6.81 -21.46
CA PRO A 163 4.40 5.99 -22.13
C PRO A 163 4.94 4.66 -22.66
N GLU A 164 6.19 4.65 -23.14
CA GLU A 164 6.88 3.45 -23.62
C GLU A 164 7.13 2.45 -22.47
N THR A 165 7.62 2.94 -21.33
CA THR A 165 7.83 2.14 -20.12
C THR A 165 6.50 1.58 -19.60
N ASP A 166 5.43 2.38 -19.55
CA ASP A 166 4.10 1.92 -19.09
C ASP A 166 3.50 0.82 -19.98
N LYS A 167 3.68 0.96 -21.30
CA LYS A 167 3.26 -0.07 -22.25
C LYS A 167 4.00 -1.39 -22.00
N LEU A 168 5.30 -1.31 -21.72
CA LEU A 168 6.11 -2.49 -21.39
C LEU A 168 5.69 -3.11 -20.06
N TYR A 169 5.54 -2.30 -19.00
CA TYR A 169 5.02 -2.74 -17.69
C TYR A 169 3.70 -3.48 -17.82
N THR A 170 2.75 -2.91 -18.55
CA THR A 170 1.41 -3.49 -18.76
C THR A 170 1.48 -4.83 -19.47
N ARG A 171 2.34 -4.95 -20.49
CA ARG A 171 2.55 -6.22 -21.21
C ARG A 171 3.16 -7.28 -20.29
N LEU A 172 4.27 -6.96 -19.64
CA LEU A 172 4.97 -7.89 -18.75
C LEU A 172 4.09 -8.33 -17.57
N TRP A 173 3.32 -7.41 -16.99
CA TRP A 173 2.38 -7.74 -15.92
C TRP A 173 1.25 -8.66 -16.39
N THR A 174 0.77 -8.47 -17.63
CA THR A 174 -0.24 -9.36 -18.23
C THR A 174 0.32 -10.77 -18.41
N GLU A 175 1.56 -10.91 -18.86
CA GLU A 175 2.26 -12.20 -18.97
C GLU A 175 2.40 -12.87 -17.61
N VAL A 176 2.86 -12.15 -16.58
CA VAL A 176 2.96 -12.63 -15.19
C VAL A 176 1.61 -13.17 -14.72
N LYS A 177 0.53 -12.40 -14.85
CA LYS A 177 -0.80 -12.83 -14.40
C LYS A 177 -1.31 -14.07 -15.15
N THR A 178 -1.05 -14.14 -16.46
CA THR A 178 -1.54 -15.25 -17.32
C THR A 178 -0.62 -16.48 -17.30
N GLY A 179 0.57 -16.39 -16.72
CA GLY A 179 1.54 -17.48 -16.68
C GLY A 179 2.18 -17.77 -18.04
N ARG A 180 2.26 -16.77 -18.92
CA ARG A 180 2.91 -16.84 -20.23
C ARG A 180 4.32 -16.27 -20.19
#